data_AF-A0A8J3GCD1-F1
#
_entry.id   AF-A0A8J3GCD1-F1
#
_cell.length_a   1.000
_cell.length_b   1.000
_cell.length_c   1.000
_cell.angle_alpha   90.00
_cell.angle_beta   90.00
_cell.angle_gamma   90.00
#
_symmetry.space_group_name_H-M   'P 1'
#
loop_
_entity.id
_entity.type
_entity.pdbx_description
1 polymer ?
#
loop_
_entity_poly.entity_id
_entity_poly.type
_entity_poly.pdbx_seq_one_letter_code
_entity_poly.pdbx_strand_id
1 'polypeptide(L)'
;MKKKNEFNPAVLIARTETITAQVLGSLLRSKGFQTAGRTGCLDGMLAQIAAHRPEYLIVDSGIIETADESALRLIRQVPTVVVCIEPEHGTDFGTLLDAGLDAYLSDLDEIEELIGCLRTPIHRDSPYFGPVLRQTFRQIGIRNLVADRQSAA
;
A
#
# COMPACT_ATOMS: atom_id res chain seq x y z
N MET A 1 23.73 -3.24 -29.38
CA MET A 1 23.28 -3.64 -28.03
C MET A 1 21.90 -3.07 -27.80
N LYS A 2 20.85 -3.90 -27.82
CA LYS A 2 19.47 -3.46 -27.54
C LYS A 2 19.36 -3.23 -26.04
N LYS A 3 19.12 -1.98 -25.61
CA LYS A 3 18.70 -1.69 -24.23
C LYS A 3 17.43 -2.49 -23.98
N LYS A 4 17.50 -3.44 -23.04
CA LYS A 4 16.34 -4.11 -22.47
C LYS A 4 15.50 -2.98 -21.88
N ASN A 5 14.40 -2.63 -22.52
CA ASN A 5 13.42 -1.70 -21.94
C ASN A 5 12.74 -2.50 -20.83
N GLU A 6 13.41 -2.60 -19.68
CA GLU A 6 12.79 -3.14 -18.47
C GLU A 6 11.62 -2.21 -18.17
N PHE A 7 10.42 -2.75 -18.39
CA PHE A 7 9.17 -2.14 -17.98
C PHE A 7 9.31 -1.89 -16.49
N ASN A 8 9.63 -0.66 -16.12
CA ASN A 8 9.87 -0.32 -14.74
C ASN A 8 8.55 0.21 -14.18
N PRO A 9 7.86 -0.57 -13.35
CA PRO A 9 6.48 -0.31 -13.01
C PRO A 9 6.34 0.99 -12.22
N ALA A 10 5.33 1.78 -12.58
CA ALA A 10 5.14 3.12 -12.05
C ALA A 10 4.40 3.10 -10.71
N VAL A 11 5.04 3.62 -9.65
CA VAL A 11 4.52 3.71 -8.28
C VAL A 11 3.94 5.10 -8.01
N LEU A 12 2.68 5.17 -7.59
CA LEU A 12 2.06 6.36 -7.03
C LEU A 12 2.19 6.33 -5.50
N ILE A 13 2.63 7.44 -4.90
CA ILE A 13 2.76 7.58 -3.45
C ILE A 13 1.76 8.63 -2.96
N ALA A 14 0.78 8.21 -2.19
CA ALA A 14 -0.24 9.05 -1.57
C ALA A 14 0.00 9.13 -0.06
N ARG A 15 0.83 10.08 0.38
CA ARG A 15 1.12 10.29 1.81
C ARG A 15 0.92 11.76 2.20
N THR A 16 0.25 11.98 3.32
CA THR A 16 -0.10 13.31 3.83
C THR A 16 1.14 14.14 4.16
N GLU A 17 2.16 13.51 4.75
CA GLU A 17 3.41 14.17 5.07
C GLU A 17 4.37 14.17 3.88
N THR A 18 4.77 15.38 3.46
CA THR A 18 5.58 15.58 2.23
C THR A 18 7.00 15.02 2.35
N ILE A 19 7.61 15.09 3.55
CA ILE A 19 8.99 14.67 3.78
C ILE A 19 9.09 13.14 3.67
N THR A 20 8.22 12.41 4.36
CA THR A 20 8.19 10.93 4.28
C THR A 20 7.87 10.45 2.88
N ALA A 21 6.93 11.10 2.16
CA ALA A 21 6.67 10.82 0.74
C ALA A 21 7.93 10.99 -0.14
N GLN A 22 8.75 12.02 0.14
CA GLN A 22 9.99 12.28 -0.60
C GLN A 22 11.09 11.25 -0.32
N VAL A 23 11.28 10.91 0.95
CA VAL A 23 12.25 9.91 1.38
C VAL A 23 11.87 8.56 0.78
N LEU A 24 10.61 8.14 0.90
CA LEU A 24 10.10 6.90 0.32
C LEU A 24 10.29 6.87 -1.20
N GLY A 25 9.97 7.96 -1.91
CA GLY A 25 10.20 8.03 -3.35
C GLY A 25 11.68 7.86 -3.74
N SER A 26 12.60 8.37 -2.92
CA SER A 26 14.05 8.20 -3.15
C SER A 26 14.51 6.77 -2.87
N LEU A 27 13.98 6.12 -1.83
CA LEU A 27 14.25 4.72 -1.50
C LEU A 27 13.72 3.78 -2.60
N LEU A 28 12.50 4.00 -3.08
CA LEU A 28 11.91 3.21 -4.16
C LEU A 28 12.75 3.29 -5.43
N ARG A 29 13.23 4.49 -5.78
CA ARG A 29 14.15 4.67 -6.91
C ARG A 29 15.47 3.91 -6.75
N SER A 30 16.06 3.90 -5.55
CA SER A 30 17.29 3.13 -5.31
C SER A 30 17.07 1.61 -5.37
N LYS A 31 15.84 1.15 -5.08
CA LYS A 31 15.40 -0.25 -5.23
C LYS A 31 14.91 -0.59 -6.64
N GLY A 32 15.02 0.36 -7.58
CA GLY A 32 14.77 0.15 -8.99
C GLY A 32 13.33 0.38 -9.44
N PHE A 33 12.50 1.10 -8.69
CA PHE A 33 11.14 1.49 -9.09
C PHE A 33 11.10 2.91 -9.70
N GLN A 34 10.14 3.18 -10.59
CA GLN A 34 9.84 4.53 -11.05
C GLN A 34 8.67 5.13 -10.29
N THR A 35 8.79 6.36 -9.81
CA THR A 35 7.69 7.07 -9.13
C THR A 35 6.87 7.88 -10.12
N ALA A 36 5.59 7.54 -10.32
CA ALA A 36 4.66 8.24 -11.21
C ALA A 36 4.29 9.64 -10.69
N GLY A 37 4.21 9.78 -9.37
CA GLY A 37 3.75 11.00 -8.73
C GLY A 37 3.70 10.88 -7.21
N ARG A 38 3.45 12.01 -6.57
CA ARG A 38 3.21 12.11 -5.13
C ARG A 38 2.00 13.01 -4.89
N THR A 39 1.22 12.70 -3.88
CA THR A 39 0.06 13.48 -3.42
C THR A 39 -0.15 13.25 -1.93
N GLY A 40 -0.80 14.19 -1.24
CA GLY A 40 -1.15 14.05 0.17
C GLY A 40 -2.65 14.02 0.45
N CYS A 41 -3.48 13.93 -0.59
CA CYS A 41 -4.94 13.93 -0.45
C CYS A 41 -5.61 12.94 -1.43
N LEU A 42 -6.84 12.56 -1.08
CA LEU A 42 -7.68 11.64 -1.84
C LEU A 42 -7.93 12.11 -3.27
N ASP A 43 -8.38 13.35 -3.47
CA ASP A 43 -8.68 13.88 -4.82
C ASP A 43 -7.46 13.87 -5.73
N GLY A 44 -6.31 14.30 -5.22
CA GLY A 44 -5.06 14.27 -5.96
C GLY A 44 -4.62 12.84 -6.31
N MET A 45 -4.87 11.89 -5.41
CA MET A 45 -4.64 10.46 -5.65
C MET A 45 -5.53 9.92 -6.77
N LEU A 46 -6.85 10.16 -6.70
CA LEU A 46 -7.79 9.71 -7.72
C LEU A 46 -7.48 10.31 -9.10
N ALA A 47 -7.13 11.60 -9.16
CA ALA A 47 -6.71 12.27 -10.38
C ALA A 47 -5.44 11.62 -10.98
N GLN A 48 -4.45 11.31 -10.15
CA GLN A 48 -3.21 10.67 -10.61
C GLN A 48 -3.41 9.20 -11.02
N ILE A 49 -4.29 8.45 -10.35
CA ILE A 49 -4.69 7.10 -10.77
C ILE A 49 -5.29 7.15 -12.18
N ALA A 50 -6.23 8.07 -12.41
CA ALA A 50 -6.88 8.23 -13.70
C ALA A 50 -5.91 8.66 -14.81
N ALA A 51 -4.99 9.58 -14.50
CA ALA A 51 -4.05 10.14 -15.46
C ALA A 51 -2.89 9.19 -15.83
N HIS A 52 -2.37 8.46 -14.84
CA HIS A 52 -1.11 7.71 -15.00
C HIS A 52 -1.28 6.19 -14.97
N ARG A 53 -2.43 5.67 -14.50
CA ARG A 53 -2.69 4.23 -14.34
C ARG A 53 -1.50 3.50 -13.71
N PRO A 54 -1.09 3.90 -12.48
CA PRO A 54 0.07 3.31 -11.82
C PRO A 54 -0.14 1.81 -11.64
N GLU A 55 0.95 1.05 -11.65
CA GLU A 55 0.91 -0.38 -11.33
C GLU A 55 0.83 -0.60 -9.81
N TYR A 56 1.41 0.34 -9.06
CA TYR A 56 1.44 0.30 -7.60
C TYR A 56 0.94 1.59 -7.00
N LEU A 57 0.15 1.47 -5.94
CA LEU A 57 -0.22 2.57 -5.07
C LEU A 57 0.26 2.28 -3.66
N ILE A 58 0.95 3.23 -3.06
CA ILE A 58 1.29 3.24 -1.64
C ILE A 58 0.53 4.41 -1.02
N VAL A 59 -0.30 4.17 -0.01
CA VAL A 59 -1.26 5.15 0.49
C VAL A 59 -1.37 5.13 2.02
N ASP A 60 -1.40 6.30 2.65
CA ASP A 60 -1.68 6.42 4.09
C ASP A 60 -3.11 5.98 4.43
N SER A 61 -3.27 5.31 5.57
CA SER A 61 -4.58 4.88 6.09
C SER A 61 -5.58 6.04 6.22
N GLY A 62 -5.13 7.20 6.71
CA GLY A 62 -5.99 8.37 6.87
C GLY A 62 -6.57 8.91 5.56
N ILE A 63 -5.94 8.64 4.41
CA ILE A 63 -6.52 8.96 3.10
C ILE A 63 -7.62 7.95 2.75
N ILE A 64 -7.39 6.66 3.03
CA ILE A 64 -8.35 5.58 2.77
C ILE A 64 -9.60 5.70 3.65
N GLU A 65 -9.46 6.10 4.91
CA GLU A 65 -10.58 6.31 5.84
C GLU A 65 -11.58 7.36 5.34
N THR A 66 -11.13 8.30 4.50
CA THR A 66 -12.00 9.32 3.88
C THR A 66 -12.62 8.88 2.55
N ALA A 67 -12.22 7.72 2.02
CA ALA A 67 -12.68 7.25 0.72
C ALA A 67 -14.07 6.62 0.82
N ASP A 68 -14.99 7.11 -0.01
CA ASP A 68 -16.27 6.44 -0.21
C ASP A 68 -16.14 5.24 -1.17
N GLU A 69 -17.22 4.48 -1.36
CA GLU A 69 -17.19 3.32 -2.25
C GLU A 69 -16.88 3.67 -3.71
N SER A 70 -17.22 4.88 -4.17
CA SER A 70 -16.88 5.31 -5.54
C SER A 70 -15.37 5.49 -5.70
N ALA A 71 -14.73 6.11 -4.71
CA ALA A 71 -13.29 6.25 -4.65
C ALA A 71 -12.59 4.88 -4.49
N LEU A 72 -13.08 4.03 -3.59
CA LEU A 72 -12.54 2.68 -3.39
C LEU A 72 -12.62 1.83 -4.66
N ARG A 73 -13.69 1.94 -5.45
CA ARG A 73 -13.77 1.27 -6.77
C ARG A 73 -12.66 1.69 -7.72
N LEU A 74 -12.26 2.96 -7.72
CA LEU A 74 -11.16 3.46 -8.55
C LEU A 74 -9.80 3.00 -7.99
N ILE A 75 -9.62 3.07 -6.68
CA ILE A 75 -8.41 2.59 -6.00
C ILE A 75 -8.20 1.11 -6.29
N ARG A 76 -9.27 0.30 -6.23
CA ARG A 76 -9.28 -1.12 -6.58
C ARG A 76 -8.97 -1.40 -8.06
N GLN A 77 -8.89 -0.42 -8.95
CA GLN A 77 -8.41 -0.64 -10.32
C GLN A 77 -6.88 -0.66 -10.41
N VAL A 78 -6.18 -0.15 -9.39
CA VAL A 78 -4.72 -0.26 -9.30
C VAL A 78 -4.37 -1.73 -9.02
N PRO A 79 -3.42 -2.34 -9.77
CA PRO A 79 -3.09 -3.75 -9.63
C PRO A 79 -2.63 -4.17 -8.23
N THR A 80 -1.92 -3.29 -7.51
CA THR A 80 -1.49 -3.56 -6.14
C THR A 80 -1.50 -2.27 -5.33
N VAL A 81 -2.26 -2.30 -4.24
CA VAL A 81 -2.42 -1.21 -3.28
C VAL A 81 -1.86 -1.63 -1.92
N VAL A 82 -0.88 -0.88 -1.43
CA VAL A 82 -0.32 -1.03 -0.10
C VAL A 82 -0.77 0.14 0.77
N VAL A 83 -1.51 -0.17 1.83
CA VAL A 83 -1.94 0.79 2.84
C VAL A 83 -0.88 0.86 3.94
N CYS A 84 -0.31 2.04 4.15
CA CYS A 84 0.56 2.33 5.27
C CYS A 84 -0.29 2.84 6.44
N ILE A 85 -0.27 2.11 7.54
CA ILE A 85 -1.00 2.40 8.76
C ILE A 85 0.00 2.93 9.77
N GLU A 86 -0.31 4.07 10.38
CA GLU A 86 0.33 4.49 11.61
C GLU A 86 -0.54 3.99 12.77
N PRO A 87 -0.13 2.93 13.49
CA PRO A 87 -0.94 2.36 14.56
C PRO A 87 -0.91 3.27 15.79
N GLU A 88 -1.71 4.32 15.77
CA GLU A 88 -1.97 5.18 16.93
C GLU A 88 -3.24 4.72 17.67
N HIS A 89 -3.49 5.29 18.86
CA HIS A 89 -4.74 5.08 19.57
C HIS A 89 -5.91 5.68 18.76
N GLY A 90 -6.71 4.80 18.14
CA GLY A 90 -7.95 5.20 17.44
C GLY A 90 -8.03 4.80 15.97
N THR A 91 -7.02 4.13 15.40
CA THR A 91 -7.11 3.57 14.04
C THR A 91 -8.30 2.62 13.94
N ASP A 92 -9.23 2.93 13.03
CA ASP A 92 -10.37 2.06 12.74
C ASP A 92 -9.96 0.99 11.74
N PHE A 93 -9.38 -0.09 12.26
CA PHE A 93 -9.04 -1.26 11.46
C PHE A 93 -10.26 -1.86 10.76
N GLY A 94 -11.49 -1.73 11.28
CA GLY A 94 -12.68 -2.24 10.63
C GLY A 94 -12.90 -1.56 9.28
N THR A 95 -12.98 -0.23 9.29
CA THR A 95 -13.13 0.58 8.08
C THR A 95 -12.00 0.34 7.06
N LEU A 96 -10.75 0.25 7.52
CA LEU A 96 -9.60 -0.01 6.64
C LEU A 96 -9.65 -1.40 5.99
N LEU A 97 -10.08 -2.42 6.73
CA LEU A 97 -10.16 -3.79 6.23
C LEU A 97 -11.36 -3.99 5.29
N ASP A 98 -12.48 -3.32 5.57
CA ASP A 98 -13.65 -3.30 4.69
C ASP A 98 -13.35 -2.65 3.33
N ALA A 99 -12.29 -1.84 3.23
CA ALA A 99 -11.79 -1.34 1.96
C ALA A 99 -11.32 -2.46 1.00
N GLY A 100 -10.94 -3.64 1.52
CA GLY A 100 -10.62 -4.83 0.71
C GLY A 100 -9.43 -4.60 -0.24
N LEU A 101 -8.35 -4.01 0.28
CA LEU A 101 -7.13 -3.69 -0.47
C LEU A 101 -6.08 -4.79 -0.34
N ASP A 102 -5.00 -4.72 -1.13
CA ASP A 102 -4.10 -5.85 -1.33
C ASP A 102 -3.16 -6.08 -0.13
N ALA A 103 -2.55 -5.03 0.39
CA ALA A 103 -1.63 -5.12 1.53
C ALA A 103 -1.84 -4.00 2.55
N TYR A 104 -1.57 -4.32 3.81
CA TYR A 104 -1.60 -3.41 4.93
C TYR A 104 -0.31 -3.55 5.70
N LEU A 105 0.45 -2.47 5.83
CA LEU A 105 1.72 -2.41 6.56
C LEU A 105 1.63 -1.33 7.63
N SER A 106 2.35 -1.54 8.73
CA SER A 106 2.66 -0.46 9.67
C SER A 106 3.77 0.41 9.12
N ASP A 107 3.77 1.71 9.43
CA ASP A 107 4.95 2.57 9.20
C ASP A 107 6.20 2.15 9.98
N LEU A 108 6.03 1.26 10.97
CA LEU A 108 7.12 0.63 11.71
C LEU A 108 7.66 -0.64 11.03
N ASP A 109 7.03 -1.13 9.97
CA ASP A 109 7.55 -2.27 9.20
C ASP A 109 8.78 -1.83 8.39
N GLU A 110 9.70 -2.78 8.14
CA GLU A 110 10.91 -2.52 7.36
C GLU A 110 10.57 -2.19 5.90
N ILE A 111 11.40 -1.37 5.25
CA ILE A 111 11.18 -1.02 3.83
C ILE A 111 11.19 -2.26 2.94
N GLU A 112 11.94 -3.30 3.30
CA GLU A 112 11.97 -4.59 2.64
C GLU A 112 10.59 -5.27 2.57
N GLU A 113 9.75 -5.12 3.59
CA GLU A 113 8.37 -5.65 3.60
C GLU A 113 7.52 -4.94 2.54
N LEU A 114 7.63 -3.62 2.44
CA LEU A 114 6.98 -2.83 1.40
C LEU A 114 7.43 -3.27 0.01
N ILE A 115 8.75 -3.40 -0.21
CA ILE A 115 9.28 -3.88 -1.50
C ILE A 115 8.78 -5.30 -1.82
N GLY A 116 8.67 -6.16 -0.81
CA GLY A 116 8.10 -7.50 -0.93
C GLY A 116 6.66 -7.47 -1.44
N CYS A 117 5.83 -6.57 -0.89
CA CYS A 117 4.45 -6.37 -1.33
C CYS A 117 4.35 -5.89 -2.78
N LEU A 118 5.23 -4.97 -3.19
CA LEU A 118 5.24 -4.45 -4.57
C LEU A 118 5.69 -5.50 -5.60
N ARG A 119 6.53 -6.47 -5.21
CA ARG A 119 7.07 -7.47 -6.15
C ARG A 119 6.27 -8.77 -6.19
N THR A 120 5.45 -9.01 -5.17
CA THR A 120 4.73 -10.26 -5.02
C THR A 120 3.27 -10.04 -5.41
N PRO A 121 2.71 -10.85 -6.32
CA PRO A 121 1.27 -10.82 -6.56
C PRO A 121 0.50 -11.13 -5.27
N ILE A 122 -0.32 -10.19 -4.83
CA ILE A 122 -1.20 -10.35 -3.68
C ILE A 122 -2.64 -10.41 -4.18
N HIS A 123 -3.42 -11.32 -3.62
CA HIS A 123 -4.84 -11.48 -3.95
C HIS A 123 -5.68 -10.83 -2.87
N ARG A 124 -6.68 -10.03 -3.27
CA ARG A 124 -7.56 -9.32 -2.32
C ARG A 124 -8.41 -10.22 -1.44
N ASP A 125 -8.66 -11.46 -1.87
CA ASP A 125 -9.32 -12.48 -1.05
C ASP A 125 -8.42 -12.99 0.09
N SER A 126 -7.13 -12.64 0.07
CA SER A 126 -6.12 -13.01 1.06
C SER A 126 -5.12 -11.86 1.20
N PRO A 127 -5.54 -10.72 1.79
CA PRO A 127 -4.69 -9.54 1.91
C PRO A 127 -3.43 -9.83 2.74
N TYR A 128 -2.33 -9.17 2.39
CA TYR A 128 -1.10 -9.27 3.16
C TYR A 128 -1.15 -8.30 4.35
N PHE A 129 -0.82 -8.80 5.54
CA PHE A 129 -0.65 -7.98 6.74
C PHE A 129 0.81 -7.99 7.16
N GLY A 130 1.43 -6.83 7.32
CA GLY A 130 2.81 -6.70 7.79
C GLY A 130 3.04 -7.32 9.18
N PRO A 131 4.29 -7.68 9.52
CA PRO A 131 4.61 -8.33 10.78
C PRO A 131 4.15 -7.55 12.00
N VAL A 132 4.30 -6.22 12.01
CA VAL A 132 3.84 -5.37 13.12
C VAL A 132 2.31 -5.45 13.27
N LEU A 133 1.55 -5.31 12.18
CA LEU A 133 0.09 -5.41 12.23
C LEU A 133 -0.40 -6.80 12.64
N ARG A 134 0.23 -7.87 12.15
CA ARG A 134 -0.08 -9.24 12.58
C ARG A 134 0.10 -9.40 14.08
N GLN A 135 1.17 -8.83 14.64
CA GLN A 135 1.40 -8.83 16.09
C GLN A 135 0.32 -8.03 16.82
N THR A 136 -0.01 -6.83 16.35
CA THR A 136 -1.08 -6.00 16.91
C THR A 136 -2.42 -6.74 16.93
N PHE A 137 -2.84 -7.33 15.80
CA PHE A 137 -4.07 -8.11 15.70
C PHE A 137 -4.13 -9.28 16.67
N ARG A 138 -3.01 -10.01 16.84
CA ARG A 138 -2.91 -11.08 17.83
C ARG A 138 -3.09 -10.57 19.26
N GLN A 139 -2.52 -9.41 19.60
CA GLN A 139 -2.64 -8.80 20.93
C GLN A 139 -4.07 -8.36 21.24
N ILE A 140 -4.79 -7.81 20.26
CA ILE A 140 -6.18 -7.35 20.42
C ILE A 140 -7.23 -8.45 20.18
N GLY A 141 -6.81 -9.70 19.99
CA GLY A 141 -7.69 -10.86 19.88
C GLY A 141 -8.34 -11.08 18.50
N ILE A 142 -7.89 -10.35 17.47
CA ILE A 142 -8.31 -10.55 16.08
C ILE A 142 -7.53 -11.76 15.52
N ARG A 143 -8.11 -12.96 15.67
CA ARG A 143 -7.47 -14.23 15.26
C ARG A 143 -7.74 -14.65 13.81
N ASN A 144 -8.80 -14.13 13.18
CA ASN A 144 -9.32 -14.68 11.91
C ASN A 144 -8.79 -14.02 10.63
N LEU A 145 -8.00 -12.94 10.73
CA LEU A 145 -7.43 -12.24 9.56
C LEU A 145 -6.05 -12.77 9.15
N VAL A 146 -5.40 -13.57 10.01
CA VAL A 146 -4.05 -14.08 9.79
C VAL A 146 -4.14 -15.56 9.41
N ALA A 147 -4.64 -15.85 8.21
CA ALA A 147 -4.38 -17.15 7.62
C ALA A 147 -2.89 -17.15 7.21
N ASP A 148 -2.07 -17.78 8.04
CA ASP A 148 -0.62 -17.90 7.86
C ASP A 148 -0.31 -18.44 6.45
N ARG A 149 0.23 -17.59 5.56
CA ARG A 149 1.06 -18.05 4.43
C ARG A 149 2.45 -18.47 4.91
N GLN A 150 2.54 -19.20 6.03
CA GLN A 150 3.71 -20.01 6.36
C GLN A 150 3.52 -21.42 5.80
N SER A 151 3.39 -21.55 4.48
CA SER A 151 3.50 -22.84 3.77
C SER A 151 3.54 -22.60 2.26
N ALA A 152 4.66 -22.09 1.76
CA ALA A 152 5.07 -22.31 0.38
C ALA A 152 6.60 -22.10 0.26
N ALA A 153 7.32 -23.19 0.52
CA ALA A 153 8.68 -23.57 0.08
C ALA A 153 9.81 -22.53 0.17
#